data_AF-A0A1V0PYW1-F1
#
_entry.id   AF-A0A1V0PYW1-F1
#
_cell.length_a   1.000
_cell.length_b   1.000
_cell.length_c   1.000
_cell.angle_alpha   90.00
_cell.angle_beta   90.00
_cell.angle_gamma   90.00
#
_symmetry.space_group_name_H-M   'P 1'
#
loop_
_entity.id
_entity.type
_entity.pdbx_description
1 polymer ?
#
loop_
_entity_poly.entity_id
_entity_poly.type
_entity_poly.pdbx_seq_one_letter_code
_entity_poly.pdbx_strand_id
1 'polypeptide(L)'
;MQVIRDIHKLAGDPRVGRIVPRNDFTARLTVFTSAAMAFLAVFALALTLASGRLAERWSDALARTATIRISAPAGQVEAQTQAVLDVLKTTPGVASSRLISDEEQRDLLAPWFGPDLPVETLPLPRLVELTETGEGFDAAALRLRLAGEAPGAVLDDHARWRRPLVQAADRMRLLGVLSAALIGAAMAAMIALSAQAALSANARVIEVLRLIGAEDTFIARAFVRRFTRRAIEGAALGTLAGIGAVALMPGTDGAGGFLTGLGFNGVEWLLPLGLVPFAAMVAFLATRWTAMRVLRGIT
;
A
#
# COMPACT_ATOMS: atom_id res chain seq x y z
N MET A 1 -17.39 34.61 12.78
CA MET A 1 -17.38 34.57 14.26
C MET A 1 -18.45 33.64 14.88
N GLN A 2 -19.38 33.07 14.10
CA GLN A 2 -20.32 32.02 14.57
C GLN A 2 -19.68 30.63 14.71
N VAL A 3 -18.74 30.27 13.83
CA VAL A 3 -18.08 28.94 13.82
C VAL A 3 -17.29 28.65 15.12
N ILE A 4 -16.64 29.66 15.71
CA ILE A 4 -15.90 29.50 16.98
C ILE A 4 -16.87 29.25 18.16
N ARG A 5 -18.10 29.76 18.07
CA ARG A 5 -19.13 29.60 19.11
C ARG A 5 -19.75 28.20 19.08
N ASP A 6 -19.78 27.54 17.92
CA ASP A 6 -20.25 26.16 17.78
C ASP A 6 -19.22 25.12 18.27
N ILE A 7 -17.92 25.44 18.17
CA ILE A 7 -16.85 24.61 18.77
C ILE A 7 -16.95 24.62 20.31
N HIS A 8 -17.36 25.74 20.91
CA HIS A 8 -17.60 25.81 22.36
C HIS A 8 -18.81 25.00 22.82
N LYS A 9 -19.83 24.80 21.97
CA LYS A 9 -20.98 23.93 22.28
C LYS A 9 -20.65 22.43 22.19
N LEU A 10 -19.59 22.06 21.49
CA LEU A 10 -19.02 20.70 21.48
C LEU A 10 -18.14 20.42 22.72
N ALA A 11 -17.57 21.47 23.31
CA ALA A 11 -16.84 21.41 24.57
C ALA A 11 -17.82 21.43 25.76
N GLY A 12 -18.53 20.34 25.98
CA GLY A 12 -19.40 20.19 27.15
C GLY A 12 -18.69 20.54 28.48
N ASP A 13 -19.44 21.07 29.44
CA ASP A 13 -18.95 21.59 30.71
C ASP A 13 -18.06 20.56 31.45
N PRO A 14 -16.77 20.88 31.74
CA PRO A 14 -15.86 19.98 32.44
C PRO A 14 -16.34 19.57 33.84
N ARG A 15 -17.32 20.29 34.42
CA ARG A 15 -17.89 19.98 35.74
C ARG A 15 -18.81 18.75 35.73
N VAL A 16 -19.40 18.40 34.59
CA VAL A 16 -20.29 17.22 34.44
C VAL A 16 -19.50 15.90 34.52
N GLY A 17 -18.20 15.91 34.18
CA GLY A 17 -17.34 14.73 34.20
C GLY A 17 -16.97 14.21 35.60
N ARG A 18 -17.37 14.92 36.68
CA ARG A 18 -17.00 14.59 38.07
C ARG A 18 -18.08 13.82 38.84
N ILE A 19 -19.26 13.59 38.26
CA ILE A 19 -20.42 12.98 38.94
C ILE A 19 -20.56 11.47 38.65
N VAL A 20 -19.76 10.92 37.74
CA VAL A 20 -19.79 9.49 37.39
C VAL A 20 -18.53 8.78 37.89
N PRO A 21 -18.64 7.64 38.61
CA PRO A 21 -17.49 6.84 39.02
C PRO A 21 -16.55 6.58 37.84
N ARG A 22 -15.27 6.83 38.04
CA ARG A 22 -14.22 6.52 37.06
C ARG A 22 -14.11 5.01 36.96
N ASN A 23 -14.83 4.39 36.02
CA ASN A 23 -14.53 3.01 35.70
C ASN A 23 -13.20 2.99 34.91
N ASP A 24 -12.09 2.90 35.64
CA ASP A 24 -10.72 2.99 35.13
C ASP A 24 -10.37 1.83 34.19
N PHE A 25 -11.04 0.69 34.34
CA PHE A 25 -10.80 -0.49 33.52
C PHE A 25 -11.21 -0.27 32.06
N THR A 26 -12.45 0.13 31.79
CA THR A 26 -12.92 0.42 30.42
C THR A 26 -12.11 1.55 29.77
N ALA A 27 -11.62 2.49 30.59
CA ALA A 27 -10.75 3.56 30.13
C ALA A 27 -9.42 3.03 29.58
N ARG A 28 -8.71 2.23 30.39
CA ARG A 28 -7.42 1.63 30.01
C ARG A 28 -7.59 0.70 28.82
N LEU A 29 -8.67 -0.08 28.78
CA LEU A 29 -8.95 -1.00 27.67
C LEU A 29 -9.11 -0.23 26.36
N THR A 30 -9.94 0.82 26.30
CA THR A 30 -10.11 1.60 25.06
C THR A 30 -8.80 2.21 24.57
N VAL A 31 -8.00 2.79 25.46
CA VAL A 31 -6.71 3.39 25.10
C VAL A 31 -5.76 2.31 24.59
N PHE A 32 -5.63 1.19 25.31
CA PHE A 32 -4.76 0.09 24.93
C PHE A 32 -5.15 -0.53 23.59
N THR A 33 -6.44 -0.86 23.39
CA THR A 33 -6.90 -1.45 22.13
C THR A 33 -6.74 -0.47 20.97
N SER A 34 -6.99 0.83 21.18
CA SER A 34 -6.77 1.84 20.15
C SER A 34 -5.29 1.99 19.80
N ALA A 35 -4.40 1.92 20.79
CA ALA A 35 -2.96 1.92 20.57
C ALA A 35 -2.48 0.69 19.80
N ALA A 36 -2.91 -0.52 20.20
CA ALA A 36 -2.56 -1.74 19.50
C ALA A 36 -3.07 -1.75 18.05
N MET A 37 -4.32 -1.33 17.81
CA MET A 37 -4.89 -1.28 16.46
C MET A 37 -4.21 -0.23 15.59
N ALA A 38 -3.90 0.96 16.13
CA ALA A 38 -3.15 1.97 15.39
C ALA A 38 -1.72 1.52 15.06
N PHE A 39 -1.04 0.87 16.02
CA PHE A 39 0.28 0.27 15.80
C PHE A 39 0.25 -0.75 14.65
N LEU A 40 -0.70 -1.70 14.68
CA LEU A 40 -0.87 -2.68 13.60
C LEU A 40 -1.22 -2.02 12.27
N ALA A 41 -2.04 -0.97 12.29
CA ALA A 41 -2.40 -0.23 11.08
C ALA A 41 -1.20 0.47 10.45
N VAL A 42 -0.22 0.95 11.23
CA VAL A 42 1.05 1.49 10.69
C VAL A 42 1.79 0.42 9.89
N PHE A 43 1.92 -0.80 10.43
CA PHE A 43 2.58 -1.90 9.72
C PHE A 43 1.82 -2.34 8.47
N ALA A 44 0.49 -2.44 8.56
CA ALA A 44 -0.35 -2.74 7.40
C ALA A 44 -0.18 -1.69 6.29
N LEU A 45 -0.14 -0.40 6.67
CA LEU A 45 0.09 0.70 5.75
C LEU A 45 1.48 0.65 5.12
N ALA A 46 2.53 0.45 5.94
CA ALA A 46 3.92 0.33 5.48
C ALA A 46 4.08 -0.82 4.46
N LEU A 47 3.51 -1.99 4.78
CA LEU A 47 3.55 -3.16 3.90
C LEU A 47 2.82 -2.89 2.58
N THR A 48 1.63 -2.28 2.64
CA THR A 48 0.83 -1.96 1.45
C THR A 48 1.57 -1.01 0.50
N LEU A 49 2.19 0.04 1.05
CA LEU A 49 2.97 1.02 0.26
C LEU A 49 4.25 0.39 -0.30
N ALA A 50 4.96 -0.41 0.51
CA ALA A 50 6.16 -1.11 0.07
C ALA A 50 5.88 -2.09 -1.08
N SER A 51 4.80 -2.86 -1.00
CA SER A 51 4.37 -3.76 -2.08
C SER A 51 4.03 -3.00 -3.36
N GLY A 52 3.38 -1.82 -3.26
CA GLY A 52 3.10 -0.97 -4.42
C GLY A 52 4.36 -0.48 -5.12
N ARG A 53 5.33 0.07 -4.37
CA ARG A 53 6.61 0.51 -4.94
C ARG A 53 7.42 -0.64 -5.52
N LEU A 54 7.33 -1.83 -4.94
CA LEU A 54 7.98 -3.01 -5.48
C LEU A 54 7.35 -3.38 -6.83
N ALA A 55 6.02 -3.34 -6.93
CA ALA A 55 5.30 -3.55 -8.18
C ALA A 55 5.74 -2.55 -9.26
N GLU A 56 5.79 -1.26 -8.92
CA GLU A 56 6.16 -0.18 -9.83
C GLU A 56 7.62 -0.31 -10.29
N ARG A 57 8.58 -0.52 -9.37
CA ARG A 57 10.01 -0.68 -9.72
C ARG A 57 10.25 -1.87 -10.64
N TRP A 58 9.58 -2.99 -10.38
CA TRP A 58 9.68 -4.18 -11.23
C TRP A 58 8.99 -3.98 -12.56
N SER A 59 7.85 -3.27 -12.55
CA SER A 59 7.18 -2.92 -13.79
C SER A 59 8.06 -2.03 -14.64
N ASP A 60 8.64 -0.96 -14.07
CA ASP A 60 9.49 0.00 -14.80
C ASP A 60 10.76 -0.64 -15.34
N ALA A 61 11.46 -1.46 -14.54
CA ALA A 61 12.68 -2.14 -14.95
C ALA A 61 12.45 -3.13 -16.12
N LEU A 62 11.22 -3.65 -16.25
CA LEU A 62 10.82 -4.59 -17.31
C LEU A 62 9.93 -3.95 -18.38
N ALA A 63 9.56 -2.67 -18.25
CA ALA A 63 8.55 -2.03 -19.11
C ALA A 63 9.14 -1.34 -20.34
N ARG A 64 10.47 -1.22 -20.44
CA ARG A 64 11.06 -0.38 -21.48
C ARG A 64 12.07 -1.08 -22.36
N THR A 65 12.27 -2.39 -22.19
CA THR A 65 13.25 -3.12 -22.98
C THR A 65 12.69 -4.46 -23.43
N ALA A 66 12.60 -4.65 -24.74
CA ALA A 66 12.34 -5.95 -25.34
C ALA A 66 13.55 -6.36 -26.18
N THR A 67 13.70 -7.68 -26.38
CA THR A 67 14.84 -8.21 -27.11
C THR A 67 14.33 -9.06 -28.26
N ILE A 68 14.87 -8.83 -29.45
CA ILE A 68 14.66 -9.70 -30.60
C ILE A 68 15.89 -10.58 -30.76
N ARG A 69 15.68 -11.89 -30.68
CA ARG A 69 16.72 -12.89 -30.89
C ARG A 69 16.65 -13.38 -32.33
N ILE A 70 17.75 -13.30 -33.04
CA ILE A 70 17.86 -13.72 -34.44
C ILE A 70 18.73 -14.98 -34.48
N SER A 71 18.13 -16.09 -34.90
CA SER A 71 18.82 -17.37 -35.10
C SER A 71 18.52 -17.85 -36.51
N ALA A 72 19.48 -17.68 -37.42
CA ALA A 72 19.36 -18.04 -38.83
C ALA A 72 20.61 -18.81 -39.31
N PRO A 73 20.51 -19.58 -40.41
CA PRO A 73 21.66 -20.26 -40.99
C PRO A 73 22.79 -19.30 -41.38
N ALA A 74 24.04 -19.77 -41.34
CA ALA A 74 25.21 -19.01 -41.75
C ALA A 74 25.01 -18.43 -43.17
N GLY A 75 25.16 -17.11 -43.32
CA GLY A 75 24.91 -16.37 -44.56
C GLY A 75 23.56 -15.64 -44.65
N GLN A 76 22.59 -15.93 -43.77
CA GLN A 76 21.30 -15.22 -43.72
C GLN A 76 21.14 -14.29 -42.50
N VAL A 77 22.00 -14.46 -41.49
CA VAL A 77 21.95 -13.71 -40.23
C VAL A 77 22.01 -12.20 -40.46
N GLU A 78 22.93 -11.72 -41.29
CA GLU A 78 23.12 -10.28 -41.51
C GLU A 78 21.93 -9.65 -42.27
N ALA A 79 21.42 -10.35 -43.29
CA ALA A 79 20.25 -9.91 -44.06
C ALA A 79 19.00 -9.83 -43.18
N GLN A 80 18.76 -10.84 -42.33
CA GLN A 80 17.64 -10.83 -41.39
C GLN A 80 17.82 -9.78 -40.29
N THR A 81 19.05 -9.54 -39.82
CA THR A 81 19.36 -8.48 -38.85
C THR A 81 19.01 -7.10 -39.42
N GLN A 82 19.39 -6.84 -40.66
CA GLN A 82 19.05 -5.60 -41.33
C GLN A 82 17.53 -5.44 -41.50
N ALA A 83 16.84 -6.49 -41.93
CA ALA A 83 15.38 -6.51 -42.06
C ALA A 83 14.68 -6.20 -40.72
N VAL A 84 15.16 -6.79 -39.61
CA VAL A 84 14.66 -6.49 -38.26
C VAL A 84 14.83 -5.01 -37.92
N LEU A 85 16.01 -4.43 -38.13
CA LEU A 85 16.26 -3.03 -37.84
C LEU A 85 15.37 -2.10 -38.67
N ASP A 86 15.11 -2.42 -39.94
CA ASP A 86 14.26 -1.62 -40.82
C ASP A 86 12.76 -1.74 -40.47
N VAL A 87 12.32 -2.92 -40.01
CA VAL A 87 11.00 -3.11 -39.40
C VAL A 87 10.86 -2.25 -38.15
N LEU A 88 11.85 -2.27 -37.24
CA LEU A 88 11.79 -1.52 -35.98
C LEU A 88 11.74 -0.01 -36.18
N LYS A 89 12.52 0.55 -37.13
CA LYS A 89 12.48 1.99 -37.48
C LYS A 89 11.08 2.48 -37.88
N THR A 90 10.28 1.59 -38.46
CA THR A 90 8.94 1.92 -38.97
C THR A 90 7.83 1.40 -38.07
N THR A 91 8.16 0.84 -36.90
CA THR A 91 7.18 0.31 -35.96
C THR A 91 6.74 1.41 -34.99
N PRO A 92 5.45 1.79 -34.99
CA PRO A 92 4.92 2.73 -34.00
C PRO A 92 5.14 2.20 -32.58
N GLY A 93 5.53 3.08 -31.67
CA GLY A 93 5.76 2.71 -30.29
C GLY A 93 7.19 2.31 -29.94
N VAL A 94 8.08 2.15 -30.92
CA VAL A 94 9.52 1.90 -30.71
C VAL A 94 10.25 3.24 -30.60
N ALA A 95 10.90 3.51 -29.47
CA ALA A 95 11.67 4.73 -29.22
C ALA A 95 13.08 4.65 -29.81
N SER A 96 13.74 3.51 -29.62
CA SER A 96 15.07 3.23 -30.16
C SER A 96 15.26 1.74 -30.35
N SER A 97 16.11 1.36 -31.30
CA SER A 97 16.53 -0.03 -31.51
C SER A 97 18.01 -0.07 -31.82
N ARG A 98 18.75 -0.98 -31.18
CA ARG A 98 20.17 -1.17 -31.42
C ARG A 98 20.54 -2.65 -31.45
N LEU A 99 21.54 -2.98 -32.25
CA LEU A 99 22.17 -4.29 -32.19
C LEU A 99 23.12 -4.32 -30.99
N ILE A 100 23.07 -5.41 -30.21
CA ILE A 100 24.03 -5.68 -29.14
C ILE A 100 25.31 -6.24 -29.79
N SER A 101 26.44 -5.60 -29.51
CA SER A 101 27.75 -6.01 -30.02
C SER A 101 28.27 -7.28 -29.33
N ASP A 102 29.21 -7.97 -29.97
CA ASP A 102 29.81 -9.19 -29.41
C ASP A 102 30.60 -8.89 -28.12
N GLU A 103 31.18 -7.69 -28.01
CA GLU A 103 31.87 -7.22 -26.81
C GLU A 103 30.90 -7.03 -25.64
N GLU A 104 29.75 -6.39 -25.87
CA GLU A 104 28.69 -6.29 -24.86
C GLU A 104 28.13 -7.66 -24.47
N GLN A 105 27.99 -8.60 -25.42
CA GLN A 105 27.58 -9.97 -25.09
C GLN A 105 28.61 -10.67 -24.20
N ARG A 106 29.91 -10.46 -24.46
CA ARG A 106 31.00 -10.98 -23.62
C ARG A 106 30.89 -10.44 -22.19
N ASP A 107 30.69 -9.13 -22.05
CA ASP A 107 30.54 -8.49 -20.74
C ASP A 107 29.32 -9.00 -19.97
N LEU A 108 28.19 -9.24 -20.67
CA LEU A 108 26.99 -9.82 -20.05
C LEU A 108 27.19 -11.26 -19.57
N LEU A 109 28.05 -12.02 -20.24
CA LEU A 109 28.34 -13.43 -19.92
C LEU A 109 29.48 -13.59 -18.91
N ALA A 110 30.37 -12.61 -18.79
CA ALA A 110 31.56 -12.66 -17.94
C ALA A 110 31.30 -13.00 -16.46
N PRO A 111 30.22 -12.51 -15.79
CA PRO A 111 29.94 -12.87 -14.39
C PRO A 111 29.68 -14.36 -14.17
N TRP A 112 29.25 -15.08 -15.21
CA TRP A 112 28.87 -16.49 -15.14
C TRP A 112 29.97 -17.41 -15.68
N PHE A 113 30.63 -16.99 -16.76
CA PHE A 113 31.58 -17.82 -17.50
C PHE A 113 33.03 -17.35 -17.43
N GLY A 114 33.27 -16.20 -16.78
CA GLY A 114 34.58 -15.55 -16.72
C GLY A 114 34.86 -14.66 -17.95
N PRO A 115 35.87 -13.78 -17.86
CA PRO A 115 36.19 -12.79 -18.90
C PRO A 115 36.76 -13.42 -20.18
N ASP A 116 37.31 -14.63 -20.12
CA ASP A 116 38.01 -15.30 -21.23
C ASP A 116 37.09 -16.13 -22.14
N LEU A 117 35.77 -15.87 -22.13
CA LEU A 117 34.82 -16.62 -22.96
C LEU A 117 35.01 -16.26 -24.46
N PRO A 118 35.27 -17.23 -25.34
CA PRO A 118 35.45 -16.98 -26.77
C PRO A 118 34.09 -16.83 -27.48
N VAL A 119 33.42 -15.69 -27.27
CA VAL A 119 32.09 -15.35 -27.82
C VAL A 119 32.04 -15.50 -29.35
N GLU A 120 33.13 -15.18 -30.04
CA GLU A 120 33.24 -15.19 -31.51
C GLU A 120 33.21 -16.59 -32.14
N THR A 121 33.55 -17.63 -31.37
CA THR A 121 33.56 -19.03 -31.85
C THR A 121 32.30 -19.79 -31.47
N LEU A 122 31.46 -19.20 -30.61
CA LEU A 122 30.21 -19.80 -30.17
C LEU A 122 29.09 -19.46 -31.18
N PRO A 123 28.20 -20.41 -31.49
CA PRO A 123 27.02 -20.14 -32.31
C PRO A 123 25.98 -19.37 -31.48
N LEU A 124 26.27 -18.11 -31.18
CA LEU A 124 25.38 -17.22 -30.45
C LEU A 124 24.42 -16.50 -31.40
N PRO A 125 23.16 -16.30 -30.97
CA PRO A 125 22.21 -15.54 -31.75
C PRO A 125 22.56 -14.05 -31.75
N ARG A 126 22.20 -13.32 -32.82
CA ARG A 126 22.27 -11.86 -32.81
C ARG A 126 21.10 -11.32 -31.98
N LEU A 127 21.39 -10.38 -31.09
CA LEU A 127 20.41 -9.77 -30.20
C LEU A 127 20.20 -8.32 -30.60
N VAL A 128 18.96 -7.94 -30.86
CA VAL A 128 18.56 -6.55 -31.07
C VAL A 128 17.77 -6.11 -29.86
N GLU A 129 18.30 -5.13 -29.13
CA GLU A 129 17.61 -4.47 -28.03
C GLU A 129 16.71 -3.37 -28.58
N LEU A 130 15.46 -3.32 -28.14
CA LEU A 130 14.54 -2.25 -28.49
C LEU A 130 13.97 -1.61 -27.22
N THR A 131 13.84 -0.29 -27.26
CA THR A 131 13.25 0.52 -26.20
C THR A 131 11.86 0.99 -26.61
N GLU A 132 10.88 0.79 -25.73
CA GLU A 132 9.50 1.20 -25.98
C GLU A 132 9.29 2.68 -25.64
N THR A 133 8.42 3.36 -26.40
CA THR A 133 7.87 4.67 -26.02
C THR A 133 6.84 4.51 -24.89
N GLY A 134 6.41 5.62 -24.26
CA GLY A 134 5.42 5.58 -23.18
C GLY A 134 4.04 5.02 -23.58
N GLU A 135 3.69 5.00 -24.87
CA GLU A 135 2.46 4.39 -25.39
C GLU A 135 2.61 2.86 -25.59
N GLY A 136 3.83 2.34 -25.59
CA GLY A 136 4.14 0.94 -25.92
C GLY A 136 4.01 0.62 -27.42
N PHE A 137 4.31 -0.61 -27.81
CA PHE A 137 4.10 -1.11 -29.18
C PHE A 137 3.19 -2.35 -29.20
N ASP A 138 2.57 -2.64 -30.35
CA ASP A 138 1.79 -3.86 -30.52
C ASP A 138 2.71 -5.07 -30.78
N ALA A 139 2.98 -5.83 -29.72
CA ALA A 139 3.83 -7.01 -29.79
C ALA A 139 3.25 -8.17 -30.62
N ALA A 140 1.93 -8.23 -30.82
CA ALA A 140 1.33 -9.25 -31.68
C ALA A 140 1.51 -8.87 -33.15
N ALA A 141 1.25 -7.61 -33.50
CA ALA A 141 1.49 -7.09 -34.84
C ALA A 141 2.97 -7.16 -35.23
N LEU A 142 3.88 -6.78 -34.33
CA LEU A 142 5.32 -6.86 -34.59
C LEU A 142 5.77 -8.30 -34.82
N ARG A 143 5.27 -9.28 -34.05
CA ARG A 143 5.57 -10.71 -34.28
C ARG A 143 5.14 -11.19 -35.67
N LEU A 144 3.93 -10.81 -36.10
CA LEU A 144 3.43 -11.17 -37.42
C LEU A 144 4.29 -10.57 -38.53
N ARG A 145 4.72 -9.32 -38.38
CA ARG A 145 5.59 -8.65 -39.34
C ARG A 145 6.99 -9.27 -39.39
N LEU A 146 7.58 -9.57 -38.22
CA LEU A 146 8.86 -10.26 -38.11
C LEU A 146 8.83 -11.65 -38.74
N ALA A 147 7.73 -12.40 -38.57
CA ALA A 147 7.60 -13.72 -39.19
C ALA A 147 7.63 -13.68 -40.74
N GLY A 148 7.22 -12.56 -41.35
CA GLY A 148 7.28 -12.36 -42.80
C GLY A 148 8.63 -11.85 -43.30
N GLU A 149 9.24 -10.89 -42.61
CA GLU A 149 10.45 -10.19 -43.06
C GLU A 149 11.75 -10.85 -42.58
N ALA A 150 11.74 -11.49 -41.41
CA ALA A 150 12.89 -12.12 -40.78
C ALA A 150 12.47 -13.41 -40.04
N PRO A 151 12.30 -14.55 -40.74
CA PRO A 151 11.75 -15.78 -40.17
C PRO A 151 12.55 -16.36 -38.98
N GLY A 152 13.83 -16.06 -38.88
CA GLY A 152 14.71 -16.45 -37.77
C GLY A 152 14.65 -15.51 -36.56
N ALA A 153 13.88 -14.42 -36.63
CA ALA A 153 13.73 -13.44 -35.56
C ALA A 153 12.57 -13.82 -34.63
N VAL A 154 12.87 -13.93 -33.34
CA VAL A 154 11.90 -14.21 -32.28
C VAL A 154 11.86 -13.01 -31.34
N LEU A 155 10.70 -12.36 -31.25
CA LEU A 155 10.44 -11.30 -30.29
C LEU A 155 10.20 -11.90 -28.90
N ASP A 156 11.11 -11.59 -27.98
CA ASP A 156 10.95 -11.80 -26.55
C ASP A 156 10.42 -10.51 -25.90
N ASP A 157 9.11 -10.50 -25.62
CA ASP A 157 8.50 -9.47 -24.80
C ASP A 157 8.48 -9.98 -23.35
N HIS A 158 9.32 -9.39 -22.50
CA HIS A 158 9.34 -9.70 -21.06
C HIS A 158 7.97 -9.47 -20.36
N ALA A 159 6.99 -8.92 -21.08
CA ALA A 159 5.59 -8.81 -20.72
C ALA A 159 4.94 -10.10 -20.20
N ARG A 160 5.30 -11.27 -20.72
CA ARG A 160 4.68 -12.55 -20.31
C ARG A 160 5.06 -12.96 -18.88
N TRP A 161 6.31 -12.67 -18.47
CA TRP A 161 6.80 -12.88 -17.10
C TRP A 161 6.39 -11.75 -16.15
N ARG A 162 6.16 -10.54 -16.68
CA ARG A 162 5.69 -9.36 -15.93
C ARG A 162 4.27 -9.51 -15.40
N ARG A 163 3.32 -9.98 -16.24
CA ARG A 163 1.89 -10.03 -15.88
C ARG A 163 1.61 -10.76 -14.56
N PRO A 164 2.16 -11.96 -14.29
CA PRO A 164 1.95 -12.66 -13.02
C PRO A 164 2.49 -11.89 -11.80
N LEU A 165 3.62 -11.20 -11.95
CA LEU A 165 4.27 -10.46 -10.85
C LEU A 165 3.48 -9.20 -10.47
N VAL A 166 3.00 -8.45 -11.46
CA VAL A 166 2.11 -7.31 -11.21
C VAL A 166 0.81 -7.77 -10.55
N GLN A 167 0.20 -8.85 -11.05
CA GLN A 167 -1.00 -9.43 -10.44
C GLN A 167 -0.76 -9.91 -8.99
N ALA A 168 0.42 -10.49 -8.70
CA ALA A 168 0.78 -10.89 -7.35
C ALA A 168 0.93 -9.68 -6.42
N ALA A 169 1.57 -8.61 -6.90
CA ALA A 169 1.72 -7.37 -6.13
C ALA A 169 0.37 -6.66 -5.88
N ASP A 170 -0.52 -6.64 -6.87
CA ASP A 170 -1.88 -6.13 -6.71
C ASP A 170 -2.69 -6.94 -5.68
N ARG A 171 -2.54 -8.27 -5.67
CA ARG A 171 -3.15 -9.13 -4.64
C ARG A 171 -2.59 -8.84 -3.24
N MET A 172 -1.28 -8.62 -3.11
CA MET A 172 -0.67 -8.19 -1.84
C MET A 172 -1.21 -6.83 -1.38
N ARG A 173 -1.38 -5.87 -2.30
CA ARG A 173 -2.00 -4.58 -1.99
C ARG A 173 -3.44 -4.74 -1.51
N LEU A 174 -4.22 -5.60 -2.17
CA LEU A 174 -5.58 -5.92 -1.74
C LEU A 174 -5.61 -6.51 -0.33
N LEU A 175 -4.72 -7.45 -0.02
CA LEU A 175 -4.59 -8.02 1.33
C LEU A 175 -4.27 -6.93 2.36
N GLY A 176 -3.35 -6.01 2.05
CA GLY A 176 -3.03 -4.89 2.93
C GLY A 176 -4.22 -3.97 3.21
N VAL A 177 -5.00 -3.63 2.18
CA VAL A 177 -6.24 -2.84 2.32
C VAL A 177 -7.30 -3.60 3.14
N LEU A 178 -7.49 -4.90 2.87
CA LEU A 178 -8.43 -5.73 3.63
C LEU A 178 -8.03 -5.85 5.09
N SER A 179 -6.74 -6.02 5.40
CA SER A 179 -6.23 -6.03 6.77
C SER A 179 -6.46 -4.69 7.46
N ALA A 180 -6.21 -3.56 6.80
CA ALA A 180 -6.49 -2.24 7.36
C ALA A 180 -7.99 -2.03 7.64
N ALA A 181 -8.86 -2.46 6.73
CA ALA A 181 -10.31 -2.43 6.92
C ALA A 181 -10.75 -3.31 8.10
N LEU A 182 -10.17 -4.52 8.23
CA LEU A 182 -10.47 -5.43 9.33
C LEU A 182 -10.01 -4.88 10.68
N ILE A 183 -8.83 -4.25 10.75
CA ILE A 183 -8.33 -3.55 11.94
C ILE A 183 -9.29 -2.42 12.33
N GLY A 184 -9.72 -1.61 11.37
CA GLY A 184 -10.71 -0.54 11.60
C GLY A 184 -12.05 -1.08 12.11
N ALA A 185 -12.55 -2.17 11.53
CA ALA A 185 -13.78 -2.83 11.96
C ALA A 185 -13.67 -3.43 13.37
N ALA A 186 -12.56 -4.10 13.67
CA ALA A 186 -12.28 -4.65 15.00
C ALA A 186 -12.18 -3.54 16.06
N MET A 187 -11.52 -2.42 15.73
CA MET A 187 -11.48 -1.23 16.57
C MET A 187 -12.88 -0.67 16.84
N ALA A 188 -13.70 -0.52 15.80
CA ALA A 188 -15.08 -0.05 15.93
C ALA A 188 -15.92 -0.96 16.85
N ALA A 189 -15.82 -2.28 16.65
CA ALA A 189 -16.53 -3.28 17.46
C ALA A 189 -16.10 -3.23 18.93
N MET A 190 -14.80 -3.16 19.21
CA MET A 190 -14.27 -3.08 20.58
C MET A 190 -14.69 -1.79 21.29
N ILE A 191 -14.69 -0.65 20.58
CA ILE A 191 -15.18 0.63 21.12
C ILE A 191 -16.68 0.55 21.38
N ALA A 192 -17.46 -0.04 20.46
CA ALA A 192 -18.88 -0.25 20.65
C ALA A 192 -19.18 -1.11 21.88
N LEU A 193 -18.50 -2.25 22.06
CA LEU A 193 -18.62 -3.10 23.25
C LEU A 193 -18.26 -2.33 24.53
N SER A 194 -17.16 -1.57 24.49
CA SER A 194 -16.70 -0.78 25.63
C SER A 194 -17.70 0.32 26.01
N ALA A 195 -18.28 0.99 25.02
CA ALA A 195 -19.31 2.00 25.22
C ALA A 195 -20.59 1.38 25.78
N GLN A 196 -21.02 0.23 25.25
CA GLN A 196 -22.19 -0.50 25.74
C GLN A 196 -22.01 -0.91 27.20
N ALA A 197 -20.86 -1.50 27.54
CA ALA A 197 -20.54 -1.89 28.92
C ALA A 197 -20.47 -0.68 29.86
N ALA A 198 -19.95 0.46 29.40
CA ALA A 198 -19.91 1.68 30.19
C ALA A 198 -21.33 2.26 30.41
N LEU A 199 -22.20 2.21 29.41
CA LEU A 199 -23.59 2.68 29.52
C LEU A 199 -24.40 1.79 30.46
N SER A 200 -24.31 0.46 30.31
CA SER A 200 -25.03 -0.48 31.17
C SER A 200 -24.58 -0.39 32.63
N ALA A 201 -23.27 -0.29 32.88
CA ALA A 201 -22.72 -0.12 34.23
C ALA A 201 -23.18 1.18 34.92
N ASN A 202 -23.63 2.18 34.16
CA ASN A 202 -24.09 3.47 34.68
C ASN A 202 -25.59 3.71 34.45
N ALA A 203 -26.38 2.67 34.21
CA ALA A 203 -27.81 2.78 33.91
C ALA A 203 -28.60 3.57 34.97
N ARG A 204 -28.36 3.33 36.27
CA ARG A 204 -29.02 4.05 37.36
C ARG A 204 -28.70 5.55 37.37
N VAL A 205 -27.47 5.94 37.02
CA VAL A 205 -27.10 7.36 36.92
C VAL A 205 -27.80 8.00 35.73
N ILE A 206 -27.87 7.30 34.61
CA ILE A 206 -28.58 7.73 33.39
C ILE A 206 -30.07 7.95 33.68
N GLU A 207 -30.71 7.05 34.43
CA GLU A 207 -32.10 7.15 34.84
C GLU A 207 -32.36 8.41 35.69
N VAL A 208 -31.51 8.66 36.70
CA VAL A 208 -31.62 9.88 37.52
C VAL A 208 -31.43 11.14 36.69
N LEU A 209 -30.46 11.15 35.74
CA LEU A 209 -30.27 12.27 34.83
C LEU A 209 -31.50 12.52 33.95
N ARG A 210 -32.18 11.47 33.52
CA ARG A 210 -33.43 11.59 32.75
C ARG A 210 -34.58 12.12 33.60
N LEU A 211 -34.69 11.71 34.86
CA LEU A 211 -35.72 12.22 35.79
C LEU A 211 -35.61 13.73 36.01
N ILE A 212 -34.39 14.29 35.98
CA ILE A 212 -34.15 15.74 36.06
C ILE A 212 -34.19 16.45 34.68
N GLY A 213 -34.60 15.75 33.61
CA GLY A 213 -34.85 16.32 32.28
C GLY A 213 -33.70 16.26 31.28
N ALA A 214 -32.65 15.46 31.51
CA ALA A 214 -31.56 15.32 30.54
C ALA A 214 -31.99 14.52 29.30
N GLU A 215 -31.74 15.09 28.11
CA GLU A 215 -31.98 14.41 26.84
C GLU A 215 -30.94 13.31 26.57
N ASP A 216 -31.35 12.27 25.84
CA ASP A 216 -30.46 11.20 25.36
C ASP A 216 -29.29 11.71 24.53
N THR A 217 -29.51 12.79 23.77
CA THR A 217 -28.45 13.41 22.97
C THR A 217 -27.36 14.04 23.84
N PHE A 218 -27.74 14.60 24.99
CA PHE A 218 -26.82 15.16 25.98
C PHE A 218 -25.96 14.06 26.61
N ILE A 219 -26.61 12.97 27.02
CA ILE A 219 -25.94 11.80 27.61
C ILE A 219 -25.01 11.16 26.57
N ALA A 220 -25.49 10.88 25.36
CA ALA A 220 -24.70 10.29 24.29
C ALA A 220 -23.46 11.14 23.95
N ARG A 221 -23.59 12.49 23.89
CA ARG A 221 -22.47 13.39 23.62
C ARG A 221 -21.36 13.28 24.66
N ALA A 222 -21.71 13.11 25.94
CA ALA A 222 -20.73 12.94 27.00
C ALA A 222 -19.89 11.65 26.80
N PHE A 223 -20.55 10.54 26.43
CA PHE A 223 -19.86 9.28 26.13
C PHE A 223 -19.02 9.38 24.86
N VAL A 224 -19.57 9.92 23.78
CA VAL A 224 -18.86 10.12 22.50
C VAL A 224 -17.58 10.92 22.73
N ARG A 225 -17.66 12.08 23.39
CA ARG A 225 -16.46 12.89 23.67
C ARG A 225 -15.41 12.14 24.49
N ARG A 226 -15.85 11.36 25.48
CA ARG A 226 -14.96 10.59 26.36
C ARG A 226 -14.25 9.46 25.60
N PHE A 227 -14.98 8.66 24.82
CA PHE A 227 -14.41 7.54 24.09
C PHE A 227 -13.59 7.99 22.87
N THR A 228 -14.04 9.01 22.14
CA THR A 228 -13.26 9.59 21.04
C THR A 228 -11.93 10.14 21.53
N ARG A 229 -11.91 10.87 22.66
CA ARG A 229 -10.64 11.37 23.23
C ARG A 229 -9.69 10.23 23.61
N ARG A 230 -10.19 9.18 24.25
CA ARG A 230 -9.38 8.00 24.62
C ARG A 230 -8.86 7.25 23.40
N ALA A 231 -9.67 7.14 22.35
CA ALA A 231 -9.26 6.54 21.10
C ALA A 231 -8.17 7.36 20.40
N ILE A 232 -8.26 8.70 20.43
CA ILE A 232 -7.21 9.59 19.93
C ILE A 232 -5.92 9.40 20.73
N GLU A 233 -5.99 9.41 22.06
CA GLU A 233 -4.82 9.24 22.94
C GLU A 233 -4.14 7.88 22.67
N GLY A 234 -4.92 6.80 22.62
CA GLY A 234 -4.41 5.47 22.28
C GLY A 234 -3.84 5.42 20.87
N ALA A 235 -4.58 5.89 19.87
CA ALA A 235 -4.13 5.87 18.48
C ALA A 235 -2.86 6.69 18.27
N ALA A 236 -2.73 7.86 18.89
CA ALA A 236 -1.50 8.66 18.83
C ALA A 236 -0.30 7.88 19.40
N LEU A 237 -0.44 7.23 20.56
CA LEU A 237 0.60 6.40 21.14
C LEU A 237 0.96 5.21 20.23
N GLY A 238 -0.04 4.51 19.72
CA GLY A 238 0.14 3.38 18.82
C GLY A 238 0.80 3.75 17.50
N THR A 239 0.36 4.86 16.89
CA THR A 239 0.93 5.40 15.66
C THR A 239 2.38 5.81 15.89
N LEU A 240 2.70 6.55 16.96
CA LEU A 240 4.09 6.94 17.27
C LEU A 240 4.99 5.73 17.51
N ALA A 241 4.50 4.74 18.28
CA ALA A 241 5.22 3.50 18.50
C ALA A 241 5.44 2.71 17.20
N GLY A 242 4.44 2.67 16.31
CA GLY A 242 4.53 2.01 15.00
C GLY A 242 5.52 2.71 14.08
N ILE A 243 5.45 4.04 13.99
CA ILE A 243 6.41 4.87 13.25
C ILE A 243 7.83 4.61 13.77
N GLY A 244 8.02 4.64 15.10
CA GLY A 244 9.30 4.35 15.74
C GLY A 244 9.81 2.94 15.44
N ALA A 245 8.94 1.94 15.49
CA ALA A 245 9.30 0.56 15.18
C ALA A 245 9.72 0.38 13.71
N VAL A 246 9.02 1.03 12.77
CA VAL A 246 9.41 1.05 11.35
C VAL A 246 10.72 1.80 11.15
N ALA A 247 10.95 2.90 11.86
CA ALA A 247 12.20 3.67 11.79
C ALA A 247 13.43 2.91 12.33
N LEU A 248 13.21 2.00 13.29
CA LEU A 248 14.25 1.17 13.88
C LEU A 248 14.54 -0.09 13.07
N MET A 249 13.76 -0.42 12.04
CA MET A 249 14.07 -1.54 11.16
C MET A 249 15.37 -1.23 10.38
N PRO A 250 16.39 -2.11 10.41
CA PRO A 250 17.65 -1.86 9.71
C PRO A 250 17.42 -1.68 8.21
N GLY A 251 17.97 -0.59 7.65
CA GLY A 251 18.11 -0.44 6.19
C GLY A 251 19.07 -1.50 5.69
N THR A 252 18.61 -2.37 4.79
CA THR A 252 19.41 -3.50 4.27
C THR A 252 20.36 -3.05 3.16
N ASP A 253 21.25 -2.10 3.45
CA ASP A 253 22.18 -1.53 2.47
C ASP A 253 23.35 -2.47 2.12
N GLY A 254 23.48 -3.62 2.80
CA GLY A 254 24.66 -4.50 2.70
C GLY A 254 24.46 -5.87 2.02
N ALA A 255 23.25 -6.28 1.69
CA ALA A 255 22.99 -7.55 1.01
C ALA A 255 21.89 -7.33 -0.02
N GLY A 256 22.16 -7.64 -1.30
CA GLY A 256 21.28 -7.44 -2.45
C GLY A 256 19.95 -8.20 -2.40
N GLY A 257 19.13 -7.92 -1.40
CA GLY A 257 17.90 -8.62 -1.09
C GLY A 257 16.69 -7.77 -1.42
N PHE A 258 15.75 -8.40 -2.11
CA PHE A 258 14.33 -8.09 -2.34
C PHE A 258 13.56 -7.26 -1.27
N LEU A 259 14.12 -7.08 -0.07
CA LEU A 259 13.55 -6.41 1.10
C LEU A 259 13.95 -4.93 1.26
N THR A 260 14.82 -4.39 0.40
CA THR A 260 15.33 -2.98 0.38
C THR A 260 14.27 -1.89 0.15
N GLY A 261 12.98 -2.21 0.32
CA GLY A 261 11.87 -1.29 0.14
C GLY A 261 10.83 -1.30 1.25
N LEU A 262 11.02 -2.11 2.30
CA LEU A 262 10.09 -2.20 3.42
C LEU A 262 10.24 -0.95 4.31
N GLY A 263 9.22 -0.10 4.33
CA GLY A 263 9.20 1.12 5.13
C GLY A 263 8.49 2.28 4.46
N PHE A 264 8.59 3.47 5.05
CA PHE A 264 8.08 4.72 4.47
C PHE A 264 9.23 5.48 3.80
N ASN A 265 8.99 6.08 2.64
CA ASN A 265 9.96 6.92 1.94
C ASN A 265 9.42 8.35 1.75
N GLY A 266 10.25 9.37 2.06
CA GLY A 266 9.91 10.78 1.84
C GLY A 266 8.59 11.20 2.50
N VAL A 267 7.62 11.62 1.68
CA VAL A 267 6.31 12.10 2.14
C VAL A 267 5.43 11.02 2.78
N GLU A 268 5.72 9.74 2.55
CA GLU A 268 4.94 8.63 3.10
C GLU A 268 5.01 8.55 4.63
N TRP A 269 6.06 9.13 5.26
CA TRP A 269 6.17 9.25 6.71
C TRP A 269 5.02 10.05 7.34
N LEU A 270 4.33 10.87 6.56
CA LEU A 270 3.16 11.63 7.01
C LEU A 270 1.86 10.82 6.94
N LEU A 271 1.78 9.77 6.11
CA LEU A 271 0.57 8.97 5.92
C LEU A 271 0.09 8.29 7.22
N PRO A 272 0.97 7.69 8.05
CA PRO A 272 0.58 7.15 9.35
C PRO A 272 -0.11 8.15 10.28
N LEU A 273 0.19 9.45 10.17
CA LEU A 273 -0.46 10.48 10.98
C LEU A 273 -1.96 10.58 10.70
N GLY A 274 -2.40 10.17 9.51
CA GLY A 274 -3.82 10.05 9.15
C GLY A 274 -4.58 8.96 9.92
N LEU A 275 -3.89 8.03 10.58
CA LEU A 275 -4.53 7.00 11.40
C LEU A 275 -5.19 7.58 12.66
N VAL A 276 -4.65 8.67 13.22
CA VAL A 276 -5.21 9.31 14.41
C VAL A 276 -6.59 9.94 14.14
N PRO A 277 -6.79 10.79 13.11
CA PRO A 277 -8.12 11.29 12.77
C PRO A 277 -9.06 10.18 12.30
N PHE A 278 -8.55 9.14 11.63
CA PHE A 278 -9.34 7.97 11.27
C PHE A 278 -9.88 7.24 12.51
N ALA A 279 -9.02 6.95 13.49
CA ALA A 279 -9.40 6.37 14.77
C ALA A 279 -10.42 7.25 15.52
N ALA A 280 -10.25 8.58 15.49
CA ALA A 280 -11.20 9.52 16.07
C ALA A 280 -12.59 9.41 15.44
N MET A 281 -12.64 9.34 14.10
CA MET A 281 -13.86 9.19 13.32
C MET A 281 -14.55 7.85 13.63
N VAL A 282 -13.80 6.75 13.61
CA VAL A 282 -14.31 5.42 13.96
C VAL A 282 -14.88 5.40 15.38
N ALA A 283 -14.13 5.95 16.35
CA ALA A 283 -14.57 6.01 17.74
C ALA A 283 -15.82 6.86 17.92
N PHE A 284 -15.90 8.00 17.23
CA PHE A 284 -17.07 8.88 17.24
C PHE A 284 -18.32 8.16 16.73
N LEU A 285 -18.22 7.54 15.55
CA LEU A 285 -19.34 6.84 14.92
C LEU A 285 -19.79 5.63 15.73
N ALA A 286 -18.84 4.78 16.15
CA ALA A 286 -19.13 3.58 16.94
C ALA A 286 -19.78 3.94 18.28
N THR A 287 -19.21 4.90 19.02
CA THR A 287 -19.76 5.31 20.32
C THR A 287 -21.13 5.96 20.17
N ARG A 288 -21.31 6.82 19.16
CA ARG A 288 -22.59 7.50 18.92
C ARG A 288 -23.69 6.50 18.57
N TRP A 289 -23.39 5.56 17.68
CA TRP A 289 -24.33 4.52 17.27
C TRP A 289 -24.74 3.66 18.47
N THR A 290 -23.77 3.17 19.24
CA THR A 290 -24.04 2.37 20.45
C THR A 290 -24.80 3.15 21.50
N ALA A 291 -24.41 4.39 21.80
CA ALA A 291 -25.07 5.20 22.82
C ALA A 291 -26.54 5.45 22.48
N MET A 292 -26.82 5.84 21.23
CA MET A 292 -28.20 6.03 20.77
C MET A 292 -29.01 4.74 20.80
N ARG A 293 -28.40 3.59 20.46
CA ARG A 293 -29.08 2.29 20.48
C ARG A 293 -29.41 1.84 21.90
N VAL A 294 -28.47 1.96 22.84
CA VAL A 294 -28.66 1.55 24.23
C VAL A 294 -29.66 2.46 24.95
N LEU A 295 -29.55 3.78 24.78
CA LEU A 295 -30.45 4.73 25.44
C LEU A 295 -31.91 4.54 25.00
N ARG A 296 -32.17 4.25 23.72
CA ARG A 296 -33.52 3.91 23.23
C ARG A 296 -34.09 2.63 23.85
N GLY A 297 -33.25 1.71 24.31
CA GLY A 297 -33.68 0.44 24.90
C GLY A 297 -33.94 0.49 26.40
N ILE A 298 -33.57 1.59 27.08
CA ILE A 298 -33.81 1.80 28.53
C ILE A 298 -35.11 2.62 28.69
N THR A 299 -36.18 2.20 28.02
CA THR A 299 -37.55 2.73 28.20
C THR A 299 -38.37 1.78 29.05
#